data_AF-A0A7S1K761-F1
#
_entry.id   AF-A0A7S1K761-F1
#
_cell.length_a   1.000
_cell.length_b   1.000
_cell.length_c   1.000
_cell.angle_alpha   90.00
_cell.angle_beta   90.00
_cell.angle_gamma   90.00
#
_symmetry.space_group_name_H-M   'P 1'
#
loop_
_entity.id
_entity.type
_entity.pdbx_description
1 polymer ?
#
loop_
_entity_poly.entity_id
_entity_poly.type
_entity_poly.pdbx_seq_one_letter_code
_entity_poly.pdbx_strand_id
1 'polypeptide(L)'
;DFITLQQFPGTTSFDDLKVVAPETVAEVPIQIPLPSFQSRFEGCPPGTFNNGLECQNCSANTFNDRMNVSACDSCPAGSVQPAAAETACECAIGFYRVYRE
;
A
#
# COMPACT_ATOMS: atom_id res chain seq x y z
N ASP A 1 1.48 -29.90 -2.55
CA ASP A 1 2.66 -29.11 -2.97
C ASP A 1 3.67 -29.04 -1.86
N PHE A 2 4.87 -29.57 -2.07
CA PHE A 2 5.93 -29.58 -1.05
C PHE A 2 7.07 -28.69 -1.53
N ILE A 3 7.31 -27.59 -0.79
CA ILE A 3 8.46 -26.71 -0.99
C ILE A 3 9.60 -27.27 -0.15
N THR A 4 10.74 -27.52 -0.79
CA THR A 4 11.92 -28.06 -0.11
C THR A 4 12.87 -26.92 0.24
N LEU A 5 13.19 -26.76 1.52
CA LEU A 5 14.26 -25.87 1.97
C LEU A 5 15.59 -26.62 1.84
N GLN A 6 16.55 -26.04 1.13
CA GLN A 6 17.92 -26.58 1.07
C GLN A 6 18.90 -25.59 1.70
N GLN A 7 19.59 -26.06 2.74
CA GLN A 7 20.67 -25.34 3.41
C GLN A 7 21.96 -25.49 2.58
N PHE A 8 22.51 -24.39 2.07
CA PHE A 8 23.82 -24.42 1.43
C PHE A 8 24.93 -24.42 2.51
N PRO A 9 26.07 -25.11 2.30
CA PRO A 9 27.16 -25.11 3.26
C PRO A 9 27.70 -23.67 3.45
N GLY A 10 27.64 -23.17 4.69
CA GLY A 10 28.06 -21.81 5.06
C GLY A 10 26.93 -20.85 5.46
N THR A 11 25.68 -21.29 5.44
CA THR A 11 24.52 -20.49 5.87
C THR A 11 24.19 -20.75 7.35
N THR A 12 24.12 -19.70 8.18
CA THR A 12 23.85 -19.81 9.63
C THR A 12 22.60 -19.06 10.08
N SER A 13 21.96 -18.29 9.19
CA SER A 13 20.71 -17.57 9.45
C SER A 13 19.56 -18.08 8.57
N PHE A 14 18.32 -17.97 9.07
CA PHE A 14 17.11 -18.24 8.28
C PHE A 14 16.97 -17.29 7.09
N ASP A 15 17.58 -16.12 7.15
CA ASP A 15 17.58 -15.12 6.08
C ASP A 15 18.46 -15.52 4.87
N ASP A 16 19.35 -16.51 5.04
CA ASP A 16 20.24 -16.99 3.98
C ASP A 16 19.63 -18.13 3.16
N LEU A 17 18.43 -18.59 3.53
CA LEU A 17 17.71 -19.66 2.83
C LEU A 17 17.13 -19.12 1.52
N LYS A 18 17.73 -19.52 0.40
CA LYS A 18 17.18 -19.25 -0.93
C LYS A 18 16.22 -20.36 -1.33
N VAL A 19 15.00 -19.98 -1.74
CA VAL A 19 14.02 -20.92 -2.30
C VAL A 19 14.48 -21.30 -3.70
N VAL A 20 14.74 -22.59 -3.93
CA VAL A 20 15.09 -23.13 -5.25
C VAL A 20 13.87 -23.88 -5.80
N ALA A 21 13.32 -23.39 -6.91
CA ALA A 21 12.27 -24.11 -7.65
C ALA A 21 12.92 -25.07 -8.68
N PRO A 22 12.32 -26.25 -8.94
CA PRO A 22 12.89 -27.23 -9.87
C PRO A 22 12.90 -26.72 -11.32
N GLU A 23 13.98 -27.04 -12.04
CA GLU A 23 14.41 -26.51 -13.36
C GLU A 23 13.49 -26.83 -14.57
N THR A 24 12.23 -27.21 -14.32
CA THR A 24 11.24 -27.48 -15.39
C THR A 24 10.13 -26.42 -15.43
N VAL A 25 10.38 -25.24 -14.87
CA VAL A 25 9.47 -24.11 -15.00
C VAL A 25 9.59 -23.60 -16.43
N ALA A 26 8.53 -23.80 -17.23
CA ALA A 26 8.37 -23.08 -18.47
C ALA A 26 8.65 -21.59 -18.22
N GLU A 27 9.50 -20.96 -19.03
CA GLU A 27 9.69 -19.51 -19.04
C GLU A 27 8.43 -18.82 -19.59
N VAL A 28 7.30 -19.02 -18.92
CA VAL A 28 6.21 -18.04 -18.95
C VAL A 28 6.67 -16.96 -17.99
N PRO A 29 6.85 -15.70 -18.41
CA PRO A 29 7.12 -14.61 -17.47
C PRO A 29 6.00 -14.67 -16.46
N ILE A 30 6.33 -14.88 -15.19
CA ILE A 30 5.32 -14.97 -14.14
C ILE A 30 4.51 -13.67 -14.23
N GLN A 31 3.30 -13.73 -14.79
CA GLN A 31 2.36 -12.62 -14.83
C GLN A 31 1.79 -12.50 -13.43
N ILE A 32 2.66 -12.19 -12.47
CA ILE A 32 2.27 -11.87 -11.11
C ILE A 32 2.47 -10.36 -11.01
N PRO A 33 1.41 -9.55 -11.05
CA PRO A 33 1.48 -8.33 -10.30
C PRO A 33 1.44 -8.77 -8.82
N LEU A 34 2.63 -9.07 -8.28
CA LEU A 34 2.81 -9.39 -6.87
C LEU A 34 2.55 -8.09 -6.11
N PRO A 35 1.59 -8.06 -5.17
CA PRO A 35 1.37 -6.87 -4.39
C PRO A 35 2.64 -6.52 -3.61
N SER A 36 2.92 -5.23 -3.46
CA SER A 36 4.07 -4.74 -2.71
C SER A 36 4.03 -5.25 -1.29
N PHE A 37 5.20 -5.44 -0.67
CA PHE A 37 5.30 -5.93 0.70
C PHE A 37 4.42 -5.13 1.67
N GLN A 38 4.40 -3.80 1.50
CA GLN A 38 3.61 -2.89 2.31
C GLN A 38 2.10 -3.13 2.13
N SER A 39 1.60 -3.23 0.90
CA SER A 39 0.16 -3.48 0.65
C SER A 39 -0.31 -4.85 1.15
N ARG A 40 0.60 -5.82 1.26
CA ARG A 40 0.30 -7.21 1.61
C ARG A 40 0.45 -7.55 3.09
N PHE A 41 1.47 -7.02 3.77
CA PHE A 41 1.86 -7.46 5.10
C PHE A 41 1.78 -6.36 6.17
N GLU A 42 2.19 -5.14 5.84
CA GLU A 42 2.22 -4.02 6.80
C GLU A 42 0.92 -3.22 6.79
N GLY A 43 0.30 -3.14 5.63
CA GLY A 43 -0.84 -2.30 5.35
C GLY A 43 -0.48 -0.92 4.83
N CYS A 44 -1.45 -0.29 4.16
CA CYS A 44 -1.29 1.05 3.60
C CYS A 44 -1.49 2.11 4.68
N PRO A 45 -0.49 2.98 4.93
CA PRO A 45 -0.59 4.04 5.93
C PRO A 45 -1.62 5.11 5.52
N PRO A 46 -2.07 5.94 6.47
CA PRO A 46 -2.86 7.14 6.18
C PRO A 46 -2.21 8.00 5.08
N GLY A 47 -3.03 8.67 4.28
CA GLY A 47 -2.61 9.38 3.08
C GLY A 47 -2.45 8.48 1.85
N THR A 48 -2.54 7.15 2.00
CA THR A 48 -2.49 6.19 0.89
C THR A 48 -3.69 5.26 0.89
N PHE A 49 -3.99 4.64 -0.25
CA PHE A 49 -5.00 3.59 -0.40
C PHE A 49 -4.41 2.38 -1.12
N ASN A 50 -4.93 1.19 -0.81
CA ASN A 50 -4.55 -0.05 -1.44
C ASN A 50 -5.30 -0.18 -2.78
N ASN A 51 -4.57 -0.13 -3.89
CA ASN A 51 -5.14 -0.29 -5.24
C ASN A 51 -5.23 -1.77 -5.69
N GLY A 52 -4.97 -2.72 -4.78
CA GLY A 52 -4.89 -4.16 -5.01
C GLY A 52 -3.46 -4.67 -5.21
N LEU A 53 -2.51 -3.80 -5.55
CA LEU A 53 -1.12 -4.15 -5.84
C LEU A 53 -0.12 -3.34 -5.03
N GLU A 54 -0.44 -2.10 -4.69
CA GLU A 54 0.46 -1.23 -3.94
C GLU A 54 -0.34 -0.19 -3.15
N CYS A 55 0.36 0.49 -2.25
CA CYS A 55 -0.18 1.64 -1.55
C CYS A 55 0.05 2.87 -2.42
N GLN A 56 -1.03 3.40 -2.96
CA GLN A 56 -1.02 4.56 -3.84
C GLN A 56 -1.43 5.81 -3.06
N ASN A 57 -0.76 6.93 -3.31
CA ASN A 57 -1.08 8.20 -2.64
C ASN A 57 -2.48 8.69 -3.00
N CYS A 58 -3.18 9.24 -2.01
CA CYS A 58 -4.38 10.03 -2.26
C CYS A 58 -4.04 11.22 -3.16
N SER A 59 -4.83 11.42 -4.20
CA SER A 59 -4.70 12.57 -5.11
C SER A 59 -5.15 13.87 -4.44
N ALA A 60 -4.84 15.01 -5.05
CA ALA A 60 -5.38 16.30 -4.60
C ALA A 60 -6.91 16.27 -4.48
N ASN A 61 -7.45 17.03 -3.53
CA ASN A 61 -8.85 17.03 -3.07
C ASN A 61 -9.36 15.71 -2.48
N THR A 62 -8.47 14.74 -2.23
CA THR A 62 -8.80 13.51 -1.51
C THR A 62 -7.84 13.31 -0.34
N PHE A 63 -8.30 12.62 0.68
CA PHE A 63 -7.53 12.34 1.88
C PHE A 63 -7.86 10.95 2.41
N ASN A 64 -7.00 10.45 3.29
CA ASN A 64 -7.31 9.26 4.06
C ASN A 64 -6.65 9.33 5.44
N ASP A 65 -7.45 9.29 6.50
CA ASP A 65 -7.00 9.30 7.89
C ASP A 65 -6.84 7.89 8.51
N ARG A 66 -7.24 6.84 7.79
CA ARG A 66 -7.29 5.46 8.27
C ARG A 66 -6.21 4.58 7.64
N MET A 67 -5.83 3.52 8.33
CA MET A 67 -4.94 2.50 7.76
C MET A 67 -5.75 1.52 6.91
N ASN A 68 -5.14 0.99 5.84
CA ASN A 68 -5.71 -0.07 5.00
C ASN A 68 -7.06 0.25 4.35
N VAL A 69 -7.21 1.46 3.83
CA VAL A 69 -8.37 1.79 2.99
C VAL A 69 -8.15 1.34 1.55
N SER A 70 -9.23 1.02 0.85
CA SER A 70 -9.22 0.70 -0.59
C SER A 70 -9.42 1.91 -1.49
N ALA A 71 -9.78 3.07 -0.92
CA ALA A 71 -9.97 4.32 -1.64
C ALA A 71 -9.82 5.51 -0.68
N CYS A 72 -9.46 6.67 -1.22
CA CYS A 72 -9.40 7.92 -0.47
C CYS A 72 -10.76 8.60 -0.43
N ASP A 73 -11.06 9.25 0.69
CA ASP A 73 -12.26 10.03 0.89
C ASP A 73 -12.10 11.41 0.22
N SER A 74 -13.16 11.93 -0.39
CA SER A 74 -13.13 13.27 -0.99
C SER A 74 -13.24 14.36 0.07
N CYS A 75 -12.55 15.48 -0.14
CA CYS A 75 -12.70 16.63 0.75
C CYS A 75 -14.15 17.14 0.76
N PRO A 76 -14.72 17.42 1.95
CA PRO A 76 -16.07 17.96 2.05
C PRO A 76 -16.15 19.38 1.46
N ALA A 77 -17.35 19.81 1.08
CA ALA A 77 -17.56 21.14 0.52
C ALA A 77 -17.02 22.25 1.45
N GLY A 78 -16.29 23.20 0.87
CA GLY A 78 -15.61 24.27 1.62
C GLY A 78 -14.29 23.85 2.28
N SER A 79 -13.84 22.62 2.06
CA SER A 79 -12.49 22.16 2.35
C SER A 79 -11.77 21.75 1.06
N VAL A 80 -10.45 21.89 1.05
CA VAL A 80 -9.59 21.51 -0.08
C VAL A 80 -8.36 20.81 0.47
N GLN A 81 -7.72 20.00 -0.37
CA GLN A 81 -6.42 19.44 -0.07
C GLN A 81 -5.53 19.55 -1.31
N PRO A 82 -4.68 20.58 -1.41
CA PRO A 82 -3.89 20.82 -2.62
C PRO A 82 -2.78 19.78 -2.82
N ALA A 83 -2.28 19.17 -1.74
CA ALA A 83 -1.21 18.18 -1.81
C ALA A 83 -1.73 16.74 -1.94
N ALA A 84 -0.90 15.86 -2.48
CA ALA A 84 -1.14 14.42 -2.49
C ALA A 84 -0.59 13.78 -1.21
N ALA A 85 -1.05 12.57 -0.90
CA ALA A 85 -0.64 11.78 0.27
C ALA A 85 -1.06 12.35 1.64
N GLU A 86 -2.14 13.12 1.67
CA GLU A 86 -2.57 13.84 2.87
C GLU A 86 -3.63 13.09 3.69
N THR A 87 -3.61 13.32 4.99
CA THR A 87 -4.46 12.60 5.96
C THR A 87 -5.70 13.36 6.38
N ALA A 88 -5.82 14.63 5.99
CA ALA A 88 -6.95 15.50 6.31
C ALA A 88 -7.17 16.51 5.19
N CYS A 89 -8.29 17.22 5.22
CA CYS A 89 -8.54 18.37 4.34
C CYS A 89 -8.49 19.68 5.12
N GLU A 90 -7.94 20.71 4.49
CA GLU A 90 -7.86 22.05 5.05
C GLU A 90 -9.11 22.88 4.69
N CYS A 91 -9.47 23.85 5.51
CA CYS A 91 -10.55 24.78 5.18
C CYS A 91 -10.10 25.68 4.02
N ALA A 92 -10.92 25.74 2.96
CA ALA A 92 -10.65 26.64 1.84
C ALA A 92 -10.80 28.11 2.29
N ILE A 93 -10.04 29.00 1.64
CA ILE A 93 -10.13 30.44 1.91
C ILE A 93 -11.57 30.92 1.69
N GLY A 94 -12.12 31.62 2.67
CA GLY A 94 -13.50 32.13 2.64
C GLY A 94 -14.56 31.16 3.18
N PHE A 95 -14.18 29.95 3.60
CA PHE A 95 -15.08 29.00 4.26
C PHE A 95 -14.80 28.90 5.76
N TYR A 96 -15.85 28.64 6.54
CA TYR A 96 -15.78 28.40 7.97
C TYR A 96 -16.56 27.13 8.32
N ARG A 97 -16.05 26.33 9.26
CA ARG A 97 -16.79 25.18 9.82
C ARG A 97 -17.71 25.69 10.91
N VAL A 98 -18.99 25.34 10.81
CA VAL A 98 -19.95 25.59 11.88
C VAL A 98 -19.90 24.38 12.79
N TYR A 99 -19.45 24.54 14.03
CA TYR A 99 -19.59 23.51 15.04
C TYR A 99 -21.08 23.37 15.35
N ARG A 100 -21.61 22.16 15.18
CA ARG A 100 -22.99 21.84 15.54
C ARG A 100 -22.91 20.76 16.62
N GLU A 101 -23.38 21.11 17.82
CA GLU A 101 -23.55 20.19 18.95
C GLU A 101 -24.70 19.20 18.69
#